data_AF-A0A7G8F4W3-F1
#
_entry.id   AF-A0A7G8F4W3-F1
#
_cell.length_a   1.000
_cell.length_b   1.000
_cell.length_c   1.000
_cell.angle_alpha   90.00
_cell.angle_beta   90.00
_cell.angle_gamma   90.00
#
_symmetry.space_group_name_H-M   'P 1'
#
loop_
_entity.id
_entity.type
_entity.pdbx_description
1 polymer ?
#
loop_
_entity_poly.entity_id
_entity_poly.type
_entity_poly.pdbx_seq_one_letter_code
_entity_poly.pdbx_strand_id
1 'polypeptide(L)'
;MRKLLSVVAATSLLTATPSIATSALDGLEIKLRGEAQGWLNATCKYYGLGWLQPDQGRQALKRLMLLIAAHQIGNLEVDDVKAAALARDPGCKAIWPEAFDEGD
;
A
#
# COMPACT_ATOMS: atom_id res chain seq x y z
N MET A 1 58.19 -17.05 35.19
CA MET A 1 56.97 -16.26 35.47
C MET A 1 56.33 -15.86 34.16
N ARG A 2 55.20 -16.48 33.77
CA ARG A 2 54.47 -16.16 32.53
C ARG A 2 53.70 -14.86 32.74
N LYS A 3 54.06 -13.80 32.01
CA LYS A 3 53.28 -12.56 31.94
C LYS A 3 52.11 -12.79 30.95
N LEU A 4 50.93 -13.01 31.50
CA LEU A 4 49.65 -12.87 30.79
C LEU A 4 49.33 -11.38 30.73
N LEU A 5 49.23 -10.82 29.52
CA LEU A 5 48.75 -9.45 29.32
C LEU A 5 47.64 -9.43 28.27
N SER A 6 46.43 -9.33 28.81
CA SER A 6 45.21 -8.70 28.31
C SER A 6 44.84 -8.83 26.84
N VAL A 7 43.92 -9.76 26.56
CA VAL A 7 43.01 -9.67 25.41
C VAL A 7 42.01 -8.56 25.72
N VAL A 8 42.04 -7.46 24.96
CA VAL A 8 41.00 -6.44 24.99
C VAL A 8 39.79 -7.01 24.24
N ALA A 9 38.87 -7.61 24.99
CA ALA A 9 37.54 -7.90 24.47
C ALA A 9 36.73 -6.60 24.47
N ALA A 10 36.85 -5.82 23.40
CA ALA A 10 35.85 -4.79 23.11
C ALA A 10 34.58 -5.51 22.65
N THR A 11 33.76 -5.95 23.60
CA THR A 11 32.38 -6.33 23.33
C THR A 11 31.61 -5.07 22.97
N SER A 12 31.65 -4.72 21.69
CA SER A 12 30.67 -3.82 21.08
C SER A 12 29.31 -4.50 21.20
N LEU A 13 28.61 -4.26 22.31
CA LEU A 13 27.18 -4.49 22.43
C LEU A 13 26.50 -3.59 21.41
N LEU A 14 26.37 -4.08 20.17
CA LEU A 14 25.33 -3.65 19.26
C LEU A 14 24.00 -4.07 19.88
N THR A 15 23.54 -3.32 20.88
CA THR A 15 22.11 -3.21 21.16
C THR A 15 21.52 -2.40 20.01
N ALA A 16 21.41 -3.04 18.84
CA ALA A 16 20.56 -2.55 17.78
C ALA A 16 19.14 -2.64 18.32
N THR A 17 18.60 -1.51 18.78
CA THR A 17 17.20 -1.37 19.14
C THR A 17 16.40 -1.68 17.87
N PRO A 18 15.68 -2.82 17.76
CA PRO A 18 14.95 -3.15 16.53
C PRO A 18 13.69 -2.28 16.37
N SER A 19 13.33 -1.50 17.40
CA SER A 19 11.99 -0.94 17.57
C SER A 19 11.68 0.31 16.75
N ILE A 20 12.70 1.00 16.20
CA ILE A 20 12.50 2.25 15.44
C ILE A 20 12.20 1.95 13.97
N ALA A 21 12.79 0.89 13.41
CA ALA A 21 12.59 0.53 12.00
C ALA A 21 11.16 0.04 11.70
N THR A 22 10.53 -0.67 12.64
CA THR A 22 9.14 -1.14 12.50
C THR A 22 8.14 0.01 12.54
N SER A 23 8.32 0.97 13.47
CA SER A 23 7.40 2.11 13.60
C SER A 23 7.41 3.02 12.36
N ALA A 24 8.57 3.21 11.74
CA ALA A 24 8.69 3.97 10.49
C ALA A 24 8.06 3.23 9.30
N LEU A 25 8.16 1.89 9.29
CA LEU A 25 7.52 1.04 8.29
C LEU A 25 5.99 1.06 8.43
N ASP A 26 5.46 0.98 9.66
CA ASP A 26 4.03 1.06 9.96
C ASP A 26 3.45 2.43 9.56
N GLY A 27 4.16 3.51 9.85
CA GLY A 27 3.75 4.87 9.43
C GLY A 27 3.74 5.04 7.91
N LEU A 28 4.71 4.45 7.21
CA LEU A 28 4.77 4.44 5.75
C LEU A 28 3.62 3.63 5.14
N GLU A 29 3.34 2.46 5.72
CA GLU A 29 2.22 1.60 5.33
C GLU A 29 0.88 2.33 5.40
N ILE A 30 0.60 2.99 6.53
CA ILE A 30 -0.63 3.76 6.76
C ILE A 30 -0.77 4.88 5.72
N LYS A 31 0.33 5.57 5.41
CA LYS A 31 0.34 6.65 4.42
C LYS A 31 0.01 6.12 3.02
N LEU A 32 0.67 5.04 2.59
CA LEU A 32 0.42 4.42 1.29
C LEU A 32 -1.02 3.91 1.18
N ARG A 33 -1.56 3.30 2.25
CA ARG A 33 -2.97 2.90 2.34
C ARG A 33 -3.91 4.09 2.17
N GLY A 34 -3.65 5.19 2.88
CA GLY A 34 -4.44 6.42 2.80
C GLY A 34 -4.41 7.06 1.41
N GLU A 35 -3.24 7.09 0.77
CA GLU A 35 -3.09 7.60 -0.60
C GLU A 35 -3.87 6.74 -1.59
N ALA A 36 -3.74 5.40 -1.53
CA ALA A 36 -4.46 4.49 -2.41
C ALA A 36 -5.99 4.67 -2.30
N GLN A 37 -6.52 4.74 -1.08
CA GLN A 37 -7.94 5.01 -0.84
C GLN A 37 -8.36 6.39 -1.35
N GLY A 38 -7.50 7.41 -1.18
CA GLY A 38 -7.73 8.76 -1.69
C GLY A 38 -7.86 8.80 -3.22
N TRP A 39 -6.96 8.12 -3.93
CA TRP A 39 -6.98 8.03 -5.39
C TRP A 39 -8.22 7.31 -5.91
N LEU A 40 -8.63 6.21 -5.28
CA LEU A 40 -9.85 5.49 -5.65
C LEU A 40 -11.10 6.35 -5.46
N ASN A 41 -11.19 7.02 -4.31
CA ASN A 41 -12.32 7.91 -4.01
C ASN A 41 -12.39 9.07 -5.00
N ALA A 42 -11.25 9.70 -5.32
CA ALA A 42 -11.18 10.76 -6.32
C ALA A 42 -11.62 10.27 -7.71
N THR A 43 -11.17 9.09 -8.13
CA THR A 43 -11.52 8.51 -9.43
C THR A 43 -13.01 8.24 -9.53
N CYS A 44 -13.61 7.60 -8.53
CA CYS A 44 -15.06 7.38 -8.46
C CYS A 44 -15.83 8.70 -8.49
N LYS A 45 -15.39 9.69 -7.68
CA LYS A 45 -16.04 11.00 -7.60
C LYS A 45 -15.99 11.74 -8.94
N TYR A 46 -14.84 11.77 -9.60
CA TYR A 46 -14.68 12.45 -10.89
C TYR A 46 -15.50 11.79 -12.00
N TYR A 47 -15.62 10.47 -11.97
CA TYR A 47 -16.55 9.76 -12.86
C TYR A 47 -18.01 10.15 -12.58
N GLY A 48 -18.45 10.12 -11.31
CA GLY A 48 -19.81 10.51 -10.94
C GLY A 48 -20.16 11.97 -11.26
N LEU A 49 -19.16 12.85 -11.33
CA LEU A 49 -19.31 14.25 -11.77
C LEU A 49 -19.26 14.43 -13.30
N GLY A 50 -18.98 13.37 -14.07
CA GLY A 50 -18.79 13.43 -15.51
C GLY A 50 -17.49 14.09 -15.95
N TRP A 51 -16.54 14.29 -15.04
CA TRP A 51 -15.22 14.88 -15.33
C TRP A 51 -14.23 13.85 -15.87
N LEU A 52 -14.51 12.57 -15.65
CA LEU A 52 -13.72 11.46 -16.14
C LEU A 52 -14.59 10.57 -17.03
N GLN A 53 -14.13 10.27 -18.25
CA GLN A 53 -14.85 9.37 -19.14
C GLN A 53 -14.80 7.92 -18.62
N PRO A 54 -15.79 7.07 -18.97
CA PRO A 54 -15.87 5.71 -18.44
C PRO A 54 -14.62 4.85 -18.68
N ASP A 55 -14.00 4.97 -19.85
CA ASP A 55 -12.78 4.26 -20.25
C ASP A 55 -11.56 4.73 -19.45
N GLN A 56 -11.43 6.05 -19.28
CA GLN A 56 -10.36 6.67 -18.50
C GLN A 56 -10.47 6.28 -17.02
N GLY A 57 -11.69 6.31 -16.47
CA GLY A 57 -11.98 5.85 -15.11
C GLY A 57 -11.63 4.39 -14.91
N ARG A 58 -12.04 3.53 -15.83
CA ARG A 58 -11.73 2.10 -15.78
C ARG A 58 -10.23 1.83 -15.84
N GLN A 59 -9.51 2.52 -16.70
CA GLN A 59 -8.05 2.36 -16.82
C GLN A 59 -7.32 2.87 -15.58
N ALA A 60 -7.75 4.00 -15.00
CA ALA A 60 -7.20 4.53 -13.76
C ALA A 60 -7.42 3.56 -12.59
N LEU A 61 -8.64 3.04 -12.44
CA LEU A 61 -8.96 2.03 -11.43
C LEU A 61 -8.14 0.75 -11.62
N LYS A 62 -7.98 0.25 -12.86
CA LYS A 62 -7.15 -0.92 -13.16
C LYS A 62 -5.71 -0.71 -12.68
N ARG A 63 -5.10 0.44 -12.99
CA ARG A 63 -3.72 0.76 -12.57
C ARG A 63 -3.61 0.85 -11.05
N LEU A 64 -4.56 1.51 -10.39
CA LEU A 64 -4.57 1.63 -8.93
C LEU A 64 -4.69 0.26 -8.26
N MET A 65 -5.57 -0.59 -8.75
CA MET A 65 -5.75 -1.93 -8.18
C MET A 65 -4.54 -2.84 -8.45
N LEU A 66 -3.88 -2.73 -9.60
CA LEU A 66 -2.60 -3.40 -9.86
C LEU A 66 -1.51 -2.95 -8.88
N LEU A 67 -1.44 -1.65 -8.56
CA LEU A 67 -0.48 -1.13 -7.58
C LEU A 67 -0.78 -1.65 -6.16
N ILE A 68 -2.06 -1.69 -5.78
CA ILE A 68 -2.50 -2.25 -4.49
C ILE A 68 -2.13 -3.73 -4.39
N ALA A 69 -2.44 -4.52 -5.43
CA ALA A 69 -2.13 -5.95 -5.50
C ALA A 69 -0.61 -6.21 -5.47
N ALA A 70 0.16 -5.51 -6.31
CA ALA A 70 1.58 -5.75 -6.48
C ALA A 70 2.42 -5.34 -5.27
N HIS A 71 1.97 -4.36 -4.48
CA HIS A 71 2.74 -3.85 -3.34
C HIS A 71 2.19 -4.30 -1.99
N GLN A 72 1.13 -5.14 -1.97
CA GLN A 72 0.37 -5.52 -0.78
C GLN A 72 0.23 -4.33 0.19
N ILE A 73 -0.18 -3.18 -0.35
CA ILE A 73 -0.08 -1.89 0.36
C ILE A 73 -0.81 -2.00 1.68
N GLY A 74 -0.06 -2.20 2.77
CA GLY A 74 -0.60 -2.48 4.09
C GLY A 74 -1.69 -3.52 4.15
N ASN A 75 -1.46 -4.74 3.68
CA ASN A 75 -2.44 -5.83 3.75
C ASN A 75 -3.81 -5.45 3.13
N LEU A 76 -3.83 -4.47 2.22
CA LEU A 76 -5.04 -4.13 1.51
C LEU A 76 -5.31 -5.20 0.48
N GLU A 77 -6.33 -6.01 0.76
CA GLU A 77 -6.91 -6.90 -0.22
C GLU A 77 -7.71 -6.06 -1.23
N VAL A 78 -7.49 -6.35 -2.51
CA VAL A 78 -8.15 -5.65 -3.62
C VAL A 78 -9.67 -5.68 -3.48
N ASP A 79 -10.21 -6.80 -2.97
CA ASP A 79 -11.64 -6.98 -2.74
C ASP A 79 -12.19 -6.11 -1.60
N ASP A 80 -11.45 -5.95 -0.50
CA ASP A 80 -11.84 -5.08 0.61
C ASP A 80 -11.87 -3.62 0.17
N VAL A 81 -10.88 -3.22 -0.61
CA VAL A 81 -10.77 -1.87 -1.14
C VAL A 81 -11.90 -1.58 -2.14
N LYS A 82 -12.23 -2.55 -2.99
CA LYS A 82 -13.39 -2.48 -3.88
C LYS A 82 -14.69 -2.35 -3.10
N ALA A 83 -14.89 -3.20 -2.09
CA ALA A 83 -16.09 -3.16 -1.28
C ALA A 83 -16.26 -1.79 -0.59
N ALA A 84 -15.18 -1.26 0.00
CA ALA A 84 -15.20 0.05 0.66
C ALA A 84 -15.48 1.21 -0.31
N ALA A 85 -14.92 1.18 -1.52
CA ALA A 85 -15.17 2.20 -2.54
C ALA A 85 -16.62 2.15 -3.03
N LEU A 86 -17.14 0.95 -3.34
CA LEU A 86 -18.50 0.77 -3.85
C LEU A 86 -19.58 1.02 -2.78
N ALA A 87 -19.27 0.79 -1.50
CA ALA A 87 -20.16 1.17 -0.40
C ALA A 87 -20.33 2.69 -0.29
N ARG A 88 -19.29 3.47 -0.65
CA ARG A 88 -19.32 4.93 -0.65
C ARG A 88 -19.96 5.51 -1.90
N ASP A 89 -19.63 4.94 -3.05
CA ASP A 89 -20.15 5.36 -4.36
C ASP A 89 -20.57 4.14 -5.19
N PRO A 90 -21.84 3.70 -5.06
CA PRO A 90 -22.35 2.55 -5.81
C PRO A 90 -22.31 2.74 -7.33
N GLY A 91 -22.38 4.00 -7.81
CA GLY A 91 -22.33 4.35 -9.22
C GLY A 91 -20.96 4.05 -9.85
N CYS A 92 -19.90 4.06 -9.03
CA CYS A 92 -18.54 3.71 -9.47
C CYS A 92 -18.43 2.27 -9.99
N LYS A 93 -19.39 1.39 -9.67
CA LYS A 93 -19.46 0.03 -10.21
C LYS A 93 -19.44 -0.01 -11.74
N ALA A 94 -19.98 1.01 -12.42
CA ALA A 94 -20.06 1.06 -13.88
C ALA A 94 -18.69 1.14 -14.57
N ILE A 95 -17.68 1.68 -13.89
CA ILE A 95 -16.30 1.79 -14.41
C ILE A 95 -15.33 0.84 -13.72
N TRP A 96 -15.80 0.03 -12.76
CA TRP A 96 -14.93 -0.87 -12.05
C TRP A 96 -14.34 -1.91 -13.01
N PRO A 97 -13.02 -2.12 -13.02
CA PRO A 97 -12.41 -3.11 -13.91
C PRO A 97 -12.91 -4.51 -13.57
N GLU A 98 -13.09 -5.32 -14.60
CA GLU A 98 -13.27 -6.77 -14.45
C GLU A 98 -11.97 -7.38 -13.88
N ALA A 99 -12.07 -8.59 -13.34
CA ALA A 99 -11.01 -9.24 -12.57
C ALA A 99 -9.64 -9.14 -13.26
N PHE A 100 -8.58 -9.05 -12.44
CA PHE A 100 -7.21 -9.06 -12.92
C PHE A 100 -6.92 -10.44 -13.46
N ASP A 101 -6.85 -10.57 -14.78
CA ASP A 101 -6.11 -11.70 -15.36
C ASP A 101 -4.64 -11.48 -14.97
N GLU A 102 -4.18 -12.22 -13.96
CA GLU A 102 -2.76 -12.46 -13.75
C GLU A 102 -2.24 -13.27 -14.95
N GLY A 103 -1.88 -12.59 -16.04
CA GLY A 103 -1.25 -13.26 -17.17
C GLY A 103 -1.44 -12.57 -18.51
N ASP A 104 -0.46 -11.76 -18.89
CA ASP A 104 0.18 -11.82 -20.20
C ASP A 104 1.66 -11.42 -20.05
#